data_AF-A0A2I0PDA1-F1
#
_entry.id   AF-A0A2I0PDA1-F1
#
_cell.length_a   1.000
_cell.length_b   1.000
_cell.length_c   1.000
_cell.angle_alpha   90.00
_cell.angle_beta   90.00
_cell.angle_gamma   90.00
#
_symmetry.space_group_name_H-M   'P 1'
#
loop_
_entity.id
_entity.type
_entity.pdbx_description
1 polymer ?
#
loop_
_entity_poly.entity_id
_entity_poly.type
_entity_poly.pdbx_seq_one_letter_code
_entity_poly.pdbx_strand_id
1 'polypeptide(L)' 'MTAAGQYVIDEKGNKVAVLLPLAEYEHLKEDLHDLAMVAERRDEGTISLAELKKRVL' A
#
# COMPACT_ATOMS: atom_id res chain seq x y z
N MET A 1 9.05 14.26 -13.65
CA MET A 1 10.37 13.94 -14.23
C MET A 1 10.36 12.46 -14.59
N THR A 2 10.89 12.09 -15.75
CA THR A 2 10.76 10.75 -16.36
C THR A 2 11.25 9.64 -15.43
N ALA A 3 10.32 8.94 -14.77
CA ALA A 3 10.61 7.84 -13.86
C ALA A 3 10.89 6.55 -14.66
N ALA A 4 12.00 6.52 -15.41
CA ALA A 4 12.60 5.25 -15.76
C ALA A 4 13.23 4.72 -14.45
N GLY A 5 12.51 3.85 -13.74
CA GLY A 5 12.96 3.29 -12.46
C GLY A 5 14.39 2.73 -12.55
N GLN A 6 15.19 2.93 -11.51
CA GLN A 6 16.53 2.38 -11.44
C GLN A 6 16.45 0.94 -10.94
N TYR A 7 17.04 0.00 -11.66
CA TYR A 7 16.96 -1.43 -11.33
C TYR A 7 18.33 -1.98 -10.96
N VAL A 8 18.36 -2.89 -9.99
CA VAL A 8 19.52 -3.75 -9.72
C VAL A 8 19.46 -4.94 -10.67
N ILE A 9 20.57 -5.17 -11.37
CA ILE A 9 20.70 -6.23 -12.38
C ILE A 9 21.66 -7.30 -11.86
N ASP A 10 21.29 -8.58 -12.00
CA ASP A 10 22.15 -9.71 -11.66
C ASP A 10 23.23 -9.98 -12.74
N GLU A 11 24.11 -10.94 -12.50
CA GLU A 11 25.19 -11.32 -13.43
C GLU A 11 24.68 -11.85 -14.78
N LYS A 12 23.43 -12.31 -14.84
CA LYS A 12 22.79 -12.84 -16.05
C LYS A 12 22.03 -11.76 -16.82
N GLY A 13 21.99 -10.52 -16.31
CA GLY A 13 21.27 -9.41 -16.93
C GLY A 13 19.81 -9.28 -16.50
N ASN A 14 19.35 -10.02 -15.47
CA ASN A 14 17.97 -9.94 -15.00
C ASN A 14 17.79 -8.84 -13.96
N LYS A 15 16.66 -8.13 -14.02
CA LYS A 15 16.24 -7.19 -12.97
C LYS A 15 15.82 -7.97 -11.73
N VAL A 16 16.53 -7.78 -10.63
CA VAL A 16 16.27 -8.49 -9.36
C VAL A 16 15.81 -7.56 -8.23
N ALA A 17 16.05 -6.26 -8.34
CA ALA A 17 15.49 -5.26 -7.43
C ALA A 17 15.28 -3.92 -8.13
N VAL A 18 14.60 -2.99 -7.46
CA VAL A 18 14.36 -1.61 -7.91
C VAL A 18 14.74 -0.64 -6.80
N LEU A 19 15.38 0.47 -7.15
CA LEU A 19 15.63 1.59 -6.25
C LEU A 19 14.44 2.54 -6.36
N LEU A 20 13.81 2.79 -5.22
CA LEU A 20 12.70 3.72 -5.09
C LEU A 20 13.14 4.90 -4.20
N PRO A 21 12.69 6.13 -4.51
CA PRO A 21 12.72 7.22 -3.55
C PRO A 21 12.05 6.79 -2.24
N LEU A 22 12.62 7.17 -1.11
CA LEU A 22 12.11 6.74 0.21
C LEU A 22 10.63 7.08 0.39
N ALA A 23 10.20 8.27 -0.06
CA ALA A 23 8.80 8.68 0.01
C ALA A 23 7.86 7.76 -0.80
N GLU A 24 8.30 7.27 -1.95
CA GLU A 24 7.50 6.32 -2.75
C GLU A 24 7.43 4.94 -2.07
N TYR A 25 8.52 4.50 -1.44
CA TYR A 25 8.52 3.26 -0.67
C TYR A 25 7.59 3.32 0.54
N GLU A 26 7.60 4.43 1.29
CA GLU A 26 6.70 4.62 2.42
C GLU A 26 5.23 4.64 1.97
N HIS A 27 4.90 5.38 0.90
CA HIS A 27 3.56 5.37 0.32
C HIS A 27 3.11 3.97 -0.13
N LEU A 28 4.00 3.20 -0.78
CA LEU A 28 3.66 1.84 -1.19
C LEU A 28 3.32 0.94 0.01
N LYS A 29 4.02 1.11 1.14
CA LYS A 29 3.69 0.37 2.37
C LYS A 29 2.33 0.77 2.93
N GLU A 30 2.00 2.06 2.93
CA GLU A 30 0.69 2.55 3.34
C GLU A 30 -0.42 1.97 2.47
N ASP A 31 -0.26 2.01 1.14
CA ASP A 31 -1.23 1.44 0.19
C ASP A 31 -1.45 -0.07 0.43
N LEU A 32 -0.37 -0.84 0.68
CA LEU A 32 -0.47 -2.27 0.98
C LEU A 32 -1.20 -2.51 2.31
N HIS A 33 -0.98 -1.68 3.32
CA HIS A 33 -1.68 -1.76 4.60
C HIS A 33 -3.17 -1.49 4.43
N ASP A 34 -3.53 -0.43 3.71
CA ASP A 34 -4.93 -0.08 3.44
C ASP A 34 -5.65 -1.18 2.66
N LEU A 35 -4.98 -1.76 1.65
CA LEU A 35 -5.54 -2.89 0.89
C LEU A 35 -5.74 -4.13 1.77
N ALA A 36 -4.81 -4.42 2.68
CA ALA A 36 -4.98 -5.51 3.64
C ALA A 36 -6.18 -5.25 4.55
N MET A 37 -6.36 -4.02 5.04
CA MET A 37 -7.53 -3.64 5.85
C MET A 37 -8.84 -3.80 5.10
N VAL A 38 -8.90 -3.43 3.82
CA VAL A 38 -10.08 -3.66 2.98
C VAL A 38 -10.36 -5.15 2.81
N ALA A 39 -9.33 -5.97 2.59
CA ALA A 39 -9.49 -7.41 2.39
C ALA A 39 -9.98 -8.12 3.66
N GLU A 40 -9.42 -7.79 4.82
CA GLU A 40 -9.82 -8.37 6.12
C GLU A 40 -11.26 -8.02 6.50
N ARG A 41 -11.71 -6.83 6.09
CA ARG A 41 -13.05 -6.29 6.42
C ARG A 41 -14.07 -6.47 5.31
N ARG A 42 -13.73 -7.20 4.23
CA ARG A 42 -14.58 -7.33 3.03
C ARG A 42 -15.98 -7.86 3.33
N ASP A 43 -16.06 -8.80 4.27
CA ASP A 43 -17.31 -9.48 4.63
C ASP A 43 -17.91 -8.91 5.94
N GLU A 44 -17.32 -7.83 6.49
CA GLU A 44 -17.85 -7.13 7.67
C GLU A 44 -19.14 -6.37 7.31
N GLY A 45 -20.15 -6.47 8.19
CA GLY A 45 -21.38 -5.71 8.03
C GLY A 45 -21.16 -4.20 8.18
N THR A 46 -21.95 -3.39 7.48
CA THR A 46 -21.89 -1.93 7.62
C THR A 46 -22.70 -1.46 8.84
N ILE A 47 -22.28 -0.33 9.42
CA ILE A 47 -23.04 0.36 10.47
C ILE A 47 -23.44 1.76 9.99
N SER A 48 -24.54 2.29 10.52
CA SER A 48 -24.94 3.66 10.23
C SER A 48 -23.97 4.67 10.85
N LEU A 49 -23.87 5.87 10.26
CA LEU A 49 -23.08 6.96 10.84
C LEU A 49 -23.54 7.32 12.26
N ALA A 50 -24.84 7.23 12.56
CA ALA A 50 -25.38 7.51 13.89
C ALA A 50 -24.88 6.49 14.93
N GLU A 51 -24.82 5.21 14.54
CA GLU A 51 -24.25 4.15 15.37
C GLU A 51 -22.75 4.32 15.56
N LEU A 52 -22.01 4.67 14.49
CA LEU A 52 -20.58 4.95 14.58
C LEU A 52 -20.29 6.10 15.56
N LYS A 53 -21.05 7.20 15.49
CA LYS A 53 -20.88 8.35 16.38
C LYS A 53 -21.02 7.98 17.86
N LYS A 54 -21.92 7.05 18.22
CA LYS A 54 -22.08 6.58 19.61
C LYS A 54 -20.91 5.74 20.13
N ARG A 55 -20.16 5.10 19.22
CA ARG A 55 -19.04 4.21 19.59
C ARG A 55 -17.72 4.95 19.78
N VAL A 56 -17.55 6.07 19.07
CA VAL A 56 -16.27 6.79 18.95
C VAL A 56 -16.29 8.15 19.68
N LEU A 57 -17.47 8.69 19.96
CA LEU A 57 -17.68 9.94 20.70
C LEU A 57 -18.43 9.66 22.00
#